data_AF-T0YWP5-F1
#
_entry.id   AF-T0YWP5-F1
#
_cell.length_a   1.000
_cell.length_b   1.000
_cell.length_c   1.000
_cell.angle_alpha   90.00
_cell.angle_beta   90.00
_cell.angle_gamma   90.00
#
_symmetry.space_group_name_H-M   'P 1'
#
loop_
_entity.id
_entity.type
_entity.pdbx_description
1 polymer ?
#
loop_
_entity_poly.entity_id
_entity_poly.type
_entity_poly.pdbx_seq_one_letter_code
_entity_poly.pdbx_strand_id
1 'polypeptide(L)'
;PAALVTSLNTILVQIQAGTQSTTSAAVNSATISSNTTIYQTRYTSSDTPYQDWTGNLLAFPIVNGTVNTATSNATWQAELQLDKQVCGAGVVEPLGGPNGGGGGCANNIANRFIATWNPASGTGVPFEWANLSPAQQAQLGSTTPVGQNVLDYLRGDTALEQRNGGTYRNRSHLLGDITDSNPIYVGVPDGPYSDASYLAFVTAQATRTPALYVGANDGMLHAFNASNGNENFAYIPDGVFANLQKLTQPLYNQAHLFFVDGSPAAGDALLSSDGKWHTLLVGGEGPGGSSVFALDVTNPTVTTETQLASKVLWEYNANGSDPDMGLSYGQPIITRINANPVLDTSDNQTVPGFAVFFGNGYNSPNQSDVLYAVKAGSGTLLRKIDLCAAVAGACDASLPNGLSGVVAANANGLLGSPADMVYAGDLQGNLWAVNVSNSNPASWTVRLLFTARDASGNRQ
;
A
#
# COMPACT_ATOMS: atom_id res chain seq x y z
N PRO A 1 -5.51 -33.09 33.32
CA PRO A 1 -5.73 -31.62 33.42
C PRO A 1 -4.49 -30.79 33.09
N ALA A 2 -3.38 -30.94 33.83
CA ALA A 2 -2.14 -30.18 33.59
C ALA A 2 -1.53 -30.45 32.20
N ALA A 3 -1.44 -31.71 31.77
CA ALA A 3 -0.93 -32.07 30.44
C ALA A 3 -1.77 -31.47 29.29
N LEU A 4 -3.09 -31.38 29.44
CA LEU A 4 -3.97 -30.76 28.44
C LEU A 4 -3.76 -29.24 28.37
N VAL A 5 -3.60 -28.57 29.52
CA VAL A 5 -3.28 -27.14 29.59
C VAL A 5 -1.89 -26.86 29.00
N THR A 6 -0.90 -27.70 29.29
CA THR A 6 0.43 -27.60 28.68
C THR A 6 0.37 -27.81 27.18
N SER A 7 -0.35 -28.82 26.68
CA SER A 7 -0.51 -29.06 25.24
C SER A 7 -1.28 -27.92 24.56
N LEU A 8 -2.35 -27.37 25.16
CA LEU A 8 -3.05 -26.21 24.64
C LEU A 8 -2.16 -24.96 24.62
N ASN A 9 -1.37 -24.72 25.66
CA ASN A 9 -0.41 -23.62 25.68
C ASN A 9 0.69 -23.83 24.62
N THR A 10 1.19 -25.05 24.44
CA THR A 10 2.15 -25.36 23.38
C THR A 10 1.54 -25.14 22.00
N ILE A 11 0.30 -25.57 21.78
CA ILE A 11 -0.42 -25.35 20.51
C ILE A 11 -0.64 -23.85 20.28
N LEU A 12 -1.09 -23.09 21.28
CA LEU A 12 -1.31 -21.65 21.16
C LEU A 12 0.00 -20.89 20.93
N VAL A 13 1.08 -21.27 21.62
CA VAL A 13 2.43 -20.72 21.39
C VAL A 13 2.94 -21.09 20.00
N GLN A 14 2.69 -22.30 19.51
CA GLN A 14 3.08 -22.69 18.14
C GLN A 14 2.23 -22.02 17.07
N ILE A 15 0.95 -21.75 17.32
CA ILE A 15 0.10 -20.96 16.42
C ILE A 15 0.58 -19.50 16.42
N GLN A 16 0.92 -18.95 17.58
CA GLN A 16 1.47 -17.60 17.75
C GLN A 16 2.91 -17.44 17.23
N ALA A 17 3.66 -18.53 17.06
CA ALA A 17 5.01 -18.52 16.47
C ALA A 17 5.05 -19.08 15.04
N GLY A 18 3.89 -19.45 14.48
CA GLY A 18 3.81 -20.03 13.14
C GLY A 18 3.94 -18.96 12.05
N THR A 19 4.58 -19.31 10.94
CA THR A 19 4.51 -18.53 9.71
C THR A 19 3.11 -18.67 9.11
N GLN A 20 2.43 -17.55 8.88
CA GLN A 20 1.06 -17.50 8.37
C GLN A 20 0.99 -16.75 7.04
N SER A 21 -0.13 -16.94 6.33
CA SER A 21 -0.48 -16.19 5.11
C SER A 21 -1.99 -15.92 5.17
N THR A 22 -2.35 -14.64 5.32
CA THR A 22 -3.74 -14.14 5.42
C THR A 22 -4.19 -13.42 4.15
N THR A 23 -3.28 -13.29 3.19
CA THR A 23 -3.44 -12.56 1.94
C THR A 23 -3.69 -13.49 0.76
N SER A 24 -4.30 -12.93 -0.29
CA SER A 24 -4.35 -13.55 -1.60
C SER A 24 -2.98 -13.54 -2.28
N ALA A 25 -2.70 -14.59 -3.06
CA ALA A 25 -1.49 -14.65 -3.87
C ALA A 25 -1.67 -13.84 -5.17
N ALA A 26 -0.61 -13.16 -5.60
CA ALA A 26 -0.56 -12.55 -6.93
C ALA A 26 0.00 -13.52 -7.96
N VAL A 27 -0.38 -13.34 -9.22
CA VAL A 27 0.11 -14.13 -10.35
C VAL A 27 0.57 -13.20 -11.48
N ASN A 28 1.62 -13.58 -12.20
CA ASN A 28 2.15 -12.81 -13.32
C ASN A 28 1.40 -13.02 -14.66
N SER A 29 0.35 -13.86 -14.67
CA SER A 29 -0.39 -14.19 -15.89
C SER A 29 -1.82 -14.61 -15.58
N ALA A 30 -2.75 -14.22 -16.47
CA ALA A 30 -4.14 -14.67 -16.47
C ALA A 30 -4.31 -16.11 -17.02
N THR A 31 -3.24 -16.72 -17.55
CA THR A 31 -3.23 -18.11 -18.04
C THR A 31 -2.12 -18.91 -17.37
N ILE A 32 -2.39 -20.18 -17.07
CA ILE A 32 -1.39 -21.08 -16.50
C ILE A 32 -0.48 -21.57 -17.63
N SER A 33 0.81 -21.27 -17.52
CA SER A 33 1.88 -21.71 -18.40
C SER A 33 3.08 -22.18 -17.55
N SER A 34 4.10 -22.75 -18.18
CA SER A 34 5.34 -23.12 -17.49
C SER A 34 6.10 -21.93 -16.89
N ASN A 35 5.77 -20.70 -17.28
CA ASN A 35 6.40 -19.46 -16.80
C ASN A 35 5.51 -18.69 -15.81
N THR A 36 4.39 -19.29 -15.39
CA THR A 36 3.51 -18.67 -14.40
C THR A 36 4.16 -18.80 -13.02
N THR A 37 4.31 -17.66 -12.35
CA THR A 37 4.87 -17.53 -11.01
C THR A 37 3.76 -17.07 -10.07
N ILE A 38 3.69 -17.72 -8.91
CA ILE A 38 2.82 -17.31 -7.82
C ILE A 38 3.65 -16.51 -6.83
N TYR A 39 3.17 -15.33 -6.47
CA TYR A 39 3.76 -14.49 -5.44
C TYR A 39 2.87 -14.53 -4.20
N GLN A 40 3.43 -14.94 -3.07
CA GLN A 40 2.69 -15.08 -1.82
C GLN A 40 3.37 -14.26 -0.73
N THR A 41 2.58 -13.48 0.00
CA THR A 41 3.06 -12.79 1.20
C THR A 41 2.81 -13.64 2.45
N ARG A 42 3.70 -13.51 3.42
CA ARG A 42 3.67 -14.21 4.70
C ARG A 42 4.14 -13.29 5.81
N TYR A 43 3.74 -13.62 7.02
CA TYR A 43 4.34 -13.07 8.23
C TYR A 43 4.67 -14.18 9.23
N THR A 44 5.64 -13.90 10.09
CA THR A 44 5.97 -14.71 11.27
C THR A 44 5.87 -13.80 12.49
N SER A 45 4.95 -14.11 13.41
CA SER A 45 4.65 -13.26 14.58
C SER A 45 5.59 -13.43 15.76
N SER A 46 6.54 -14.38 15.67
CA SER A 46 7.58 -14.61 16.67
C SER A 46 8.79 -15.26 16.01
N ASP A 47 9.49 -14.50 15.17
CA ASP A 47 10.63 -14.99 14.40
C ASP A 47 11.92 -15.04 15.21
N THR A 48 12.80 -15.97 14.88
CA THR A 48 14.07 -16.14 15.58
C THR A 48 15.19 -15.35 14.90
N PRO A 49 16.15 -14.77 15.67
CA PRO A 49 16.42 -15.05 17.08
C PRO A 49 15.75 -14.08 18.09
N TYR A 50 14.99 -13.07 17.66
CA TYR A 50 14.53 -11.99 18.55
C TYR A 50 13.05 -12.03 18.96
N GLN A 51 12.30 -13.04 18.52
CA GLN A 51 10.86 -13.19 18.76
C GLN A 51 10.08 -11.96 18.27
N ASP A 52 10.40 -11.48 17.08
CA ASP A 52 9.80 -10.31 16.46
C ASP A 52 8.86 -10.66 15.30
N TRP A 53 8.06 -9.68 14.91
CA TRP A 53 7.20 -9.77 13.73
C TRP A 53 8.05 -9.48 12.49
N THR A 54 8.06 -10.42 11.56
CA THR A 54 8.78 -10.33 10.28
C THR A 54 7.86 -10.70 9.14
N GLY A 55 8.15 -10.19 7.94
CA GLY A 55 7.38 -10.49 6.74
C GLY A 55 8.24 -10.99 5.60
N ASN A 56 7.59 -11.70 4.68
CA ASN A 56 8.23 -12.24 3.50
C ASN A 56 7.29 -12.16 2.30
N LEU A 57 7.87 -11.92 1.12
CA LEU A 57 7.22 -12.09 -0.17
C LEU A 57 8.01 -13.15 -0.94
N LEU A 58 7.34 -14.25 -1.29
CA LEU A 58 7.98 -15.40 -1.92
C LEU A 58 7.46 -15.58 -3.34
N ALA A 59 8.35 -15.91 -4.26
CA ALA A 59 7.99 -16.35 -5.59
C ALA A 59 8.09 -17.87 -5.71
N PHE A 60 7.03 -18.51 -6.19
CA PHE A 60 6.97 -19.95 -6.41
C PHE A 60 6.71 -20.26 -7.88
N PRO A 61 7.44 -21.20 -8.48
CA PRO A 61 7.16 -21.65 -9.83
C PRO A 61 5.95 -22.59 -9.82
N ILE A 62 5.13 -22.53 -10.88
CA ILE A 62 4.12 -23.57 -11.15
C ILE A 62 4.77 -24.69 -11.95
N VAL A 63 4.76 -25.90 -11.41
CA VAL A 63 5.31 -27.10 -12.06
C VAL A 63 4.17 -28.09 -12.28
N ASN A 64 3.91 -28.44 -13.55
CA ASN A 64 2.85 -29.38 -13.95
C ASN A 64 1.45 -29.03 -13.40
N GLY A 65 1.10 -27.73 -13.36
CA GLY A 65 -0.18 -27.26 -12.84
C GLY A 65 -0.33 -27.32 -11.31
N THR A 66 0.75 -27.64 -10.60
CA THR A 66 0.79 -27.65 -9.13
C THR A 66 1.84 -26.66 -8.62
N VAL A 67 1.61 -26.10 -7.43
CA VAL A 67 2.56 -25.24 -6.73
C VAL A 67 2.98 -25.93 -5.43
N ASN A 68 4.28 -26.00 -5.19
CA ASN A 68 4.82 -26.33 -3.88
C ASN A 68 5.24 -25.03 -3.19
N THR A 69 4.50 -24.65 -2.16
CA THR A 69 4.69 -23.40 -1.40
C THR A 69 5.63 -23.57 -0.20
N ALA A 70 6.35 -24.69 -0.08
CA ALA A 70 7.43 -24.81 0.89
C ALA A 70 8.50 -23.73 0.62
N THR A 71 8.95 -23.02 1.65
CA THR A 71 9.93 -21.91 1.52
C THR A 71 11.19 -22.33 0.75
N SER A 72 11.66 -23.58 0.92
CA SER A 72 12.80 -24.13 0.19
C SER A 72 12.61 -24.27 -1.33
N ASN A 73 11.37 -24.15 -1.81
CA ASN A 73 11.01 -24.21 -3.22
C ASN A 73 10.79 -22.81 -3.83
N ALA A 74 10.91 -21.74 -3.03
CA ALA A 74 10.82 -20.39 -3.55
C ALA A 74 12.01 -20.08 -4.47
N THR A 75 11.76 -19.46 -5.62
CA THR A 75 12.84 -19.00 -6.53
C THR A 75 13.60 -17.82 -5.93
N TRP A 76 12.91 -16.97 -5.18
CA TRP A 76 13.48 -15.90 -4.37
C TRP A 76 12.56 -15.56 -3.19
N GLN A 77 13.12 -14.87 -2.19
CA GLN A 77 12.43 -14.44 -0.97
C GLN A 77 12.83 -12.99 -0.68
N ALA A 78 11.85 -12.08 -0.60
CA ALA A 78 12.10 -10.65 -0.47
C ALA A 78 12.83 -10.30 0.85
N GLU A 79 12.51 -10.97 1.96
CA GLU A 79 13.13 -10.71 3.26
C GLU A 79 14.67 -10.85 3.19
N LEU A 80 15.14 -11.95 2.57
CA LEU A 80 16.55 -12.26 2.45
C LEU A 80 17.23 -11.38 1.40
N GLN A 81 16.53 -11.04 0.32
CA GLN A 81 17.08 -10.14 -0.70
C GLN A 81 17.26 -8.72 -0.15
N LEU A 82 16.30 -8.24 0.65
CA LEU A 82 16.40 -6.94 1.30
C LEU A 82 17.55 -6.92 2.30
N ASP A 83 17.67 -7.95 3.15
CA ASP A 83 18.79 -8.04 4.09
C ASP A 83 20.13 -8.08 3.36
N LYS A 84 20.27 -8.84 2.26
CA LYS A 84 21.49 -8.87 1.44
C LYS A 84 21.80 -7.52 0.79
N GLN A 85 20.78 -6.81 0.32
CA GLN A 85 20.93 -5.52 -0.33
C GLN A 85 21.47 -4.46 0.64
N VAL A 86 21.01 -4.48 1.89
CA VAL A 86 21.43 -3.52 2.94
C VAL A 86 22.70 -3.96 3.63
N CYS A 87 22.76 -5.21 4.09
CA CYS A 87 23.81 -5.72 4.97
C CYS A 87 24.97 -6.38 4.22
N GLY A 88 24.84 -6.57 2.90
CA GLY A 88 25.83 -7.20 2.04
C GLY A 88 25.52 -8.66 1.69
N ALA A 89 26.09 -9.11 0.57
CA ALA A 89 25.79 -10.43 -0.03
C ALA A 89 26.14 -11.65 0.85
N GLY A 90 26.88 -11.45 1.95
CA GLY A 90 27.24 -12.51 2.91
C GLY A 90 26.10 -12.92 3.86
N VAL A 91 24.98 -12.19 3.89
CA VAL A 91 23.81 -12.58 4.67
C VAL A 91 23.11 -13.76 4.00
N VAL A 92 23.00 -14.87 4.73
CA VAL A 92 22.34 -16.11 4.26
C VAL A 92 21.36 -16.70 5.28
N GLU A 93 21.22 -16.07 6.44
CA GLU A 93 20.36 -16.46 7.57
C GLU A 93 19.80 -15.19 8.23
N PRO A 94 18.79 -15.28 9.12
CA PRO A 94 18.26 -14.14 9.85
C PRO A 94 19.35 -13.33 10.56
N LEU A 95 19.16 -12.01 10.62
CA LEU A 95 20.11 -11.09 11.22
C LEU A 95 20.36 -11.47 12.69
N GLY A 96 21.63 -11.52 13.08
CA GLY A 96 22.02 -11.97 14.43
C GLY A 96 22.06 -13.49 14.64
N GLY A 97 21.74 -14.28 13.60
CA GLY A 97 22.12 -15.68 13.54
C GLY A 97 23.63 -15.87 13.28
N PRO A 98 24.16 -17.10 13.39
CA PRO A 98 25.59 -17.40 13.20
C PRO A 98 26.16 -16.92 11.85
N ASN A 99 25.32 -16.90 10.81
CA ASN A 99 25.65 -16.44 9.45
C ASN A 99 24.78 -15.23 8.99
N GLY A 100 24.20 -14.48 9.93
CA GLY A 100 23.31 -13.35 9.67
C GLY A 100 24.02 -12.02 9.38
N GLY A 101 25.24 -12.07 8.81
CA GLY A 101 26.03 -10.89 8.45
C GLY A 101 26.47 -10.00 9.62
N GLY A 102 27.25 -10.55 10.56
CA GLY A 102 27.78 -9.83 11.72
C GLY A 102 28.25 -8.41 11.39
N GLY A 103 27.49 -7.40 11.84
CA GLY A 103 27.79 -5.97 11.71
C GLY A 103 27.66 -5.35 10.32
N GLY A 104 27.29 -6.10 9.26
CA GLY A 104 27.31 -5.63 7.87
C GLY A 104 26.27 -4.56 7.51
N CYS A 105 25.18 -4.46 8.28
CA CYS A 105 24.14 -3.44 8.09
C CYS A 105 24.47 -2.10 8.76
N ALA A 106 25.48 -2.06 9.64
CA ALA A 106 25.79 -0.86 10.41
C ALA A 106 26.32 0.24 9.48
N ASN A 107 25.67 1.40 9.47
CA ASN A 107 25.99 2.54 8.61
C ASN A 107 25.89 2.27 7.09
N ASN A 108 25.16 1.23 6.66
CA ASN A 108 25.03 0.84 5.25
C ASN A 108 23.60 1.08 4.71
N ILE A 109 23.15 2.34 4.76
CA ILE A 109 21.81 2.75 4.30
C ILE A 109 21.79 3.32 2.87
N ALA A 110 22.94 3.33 2.19
CA ALA A 110 23.09 3.93 0.85
C ALA A 110 22.51 3.08 -0.28
N ASN A 111 22.22 1.79 -0.02
CA ASN A 111 21.74 0.84 -1.04
C ASN A 111 20.21 0.71 -1.11
N ARG A 112 19.48 1.54 -0.34
CA ARG A 112 18.01 1.62 -0.41
C ARG A 112 17.60 3.00 -0.87
N PHE A 113 16.57 3.02 -1.71
CA PHE A 113 15.92 4.24 -2.15
C PHE A 113 14.56 4.33 -1.49
N ILE A 114 14.38 5.32 -0.63
CA ILE A 114 13.16 5.53 0.13
C ILE A 114 12.69 6.97 -0.07
N ALA A 115 11.42 7.14 -0.39
CA ALA A 115 10.78 8.44 -0.46
C ALA A 115 9.60 8.53 0.50
N THR A 116 9.19 9.74 0.80
CA THR A 116 8.03 10.05 1.64
C THR A 116 7.28 11.24 1.05
N TRP A 117 6.05 11.44 1.51
CA TRP A 117 5.36 12.71 1.32
C TRP A 117 5.87 13.76 2.31
N ASN A 118 6.07 15.00 1.86
CA ASN A 118 6.25 16.13 2.76
C ASN A 118 4.94 16.93 2.82
N PRO A 119 4.21 16.88 3.95
CA PRO A 119 2.91 17.53 4.08
C PRO A 119 2.99 19.06 4.03
N ALA A 120 4.12 19.66 4.39
CA ALA A 120 4.30 21.10 4.39
C ALA A 120 4.50 21.68 2.98
N SER A 121 5.20 20.95 2.10
CA SER A 121 5.38 21.35 0.70
C SER A 121 4.31 20.77 -0.24
N GLY A 122 3.61 19.71 0.17
CA GLY A 122 2.63 19.01 -0.68
C GLY A 122 3.30 18.31 -1.85
N THR A 123 4.47 17.70 -1.64
CA THR A 123 5.26 17.01 -2.67
C THR A 123 5.97 15.78 -2.11
N GLY A 124 6.28 14.82 -2.97
CA GLY A 124 7.24 13.77 -2.66
C GLY A 124 8.63 14.32 -2.37
N VAL A 125 9.32 13.74 -1.40
CA VAL A 125 10.71 14.06 -1.03
C VAL A 125 11.50 12.79 -0.71
N PRO A 126 12.83 12.79 -0.84
CA PRO A 126 13.66 11.71 -0.30
C PRO A 126 13.42 11.54 1.20
N PHE A 127 13.44 10.30 1.70
CA PHE A 127 13.32 10.02 3.14
C PHE A 127 14.67 10.25 3.84
N GLU A 128 15.06 11.53 3.87
CA GLU A 128 16.27 12.04 4.50
C GLU A 128 15.90 13.17 5.46
N TRP A 129 16.59 13.26 6.59
CA TRP A 129 16.24 14.18 7.67
C TRP A 129 16.04 15.63 7.23
N ALA A 130 16.92 16.12 6.33
CA ALA A 130 16.89 17.49 5.82
C ALA A 130 15.66 17.79 4.93
N ASN A 131 15.02 16.76 4.39
CA ASN A 131 13.88 16.89 3.48
C ASN A 131 12.53 16.71 4.18
N LEU A 132 12.51 16.22 5.43
CA LEU A 132 11.31 16.07 6.23
C LEU A 132 10.74 17.41 6.68
N SER A 133 9.41 17.48 6.82
CA SER A 133 8.76 18.65 7.42
C SER A 133 9.11 18.77 8.93
N PRO A 134 9.01 19.97 9.52
CA PRO A 134 9.21 20.13 10.97
C PRO A 134 8.30 19.24 11.83
N ALA A 135 7.07 18.97 11.38
CA ALA A 135 6.13 18.08 12.07
C ALA A 135 6.62 16.63 12.06
N GLN A 136 7.07 16.15 10.90
CA GLN A 136 7.65 14.81 10.75
C GLN A 136 8.94 14.65 11.55
N GLN A 137 9.82 15.66 11.54
CA GLN A 137 11.03 15.67 12.38
C GLN A 137 10.67 15.56 13.87
N ALA A 138 9.62 16.27 14.32
CA ALA A 138 9.15 16.18 15.70
C ALA A 138 8.61 14.77 16.04
N GLN A 139 7.92 14.11 15.11
CA GLN A 139 7.38 12.76 15.30
C GLN A 139 8.47 11.67 15.38
N LEU A 140 9.60 11.83 14.67
CA LEU A 140 10.73 10.91 14.75
C LEU A 140 11.66 11.17 15.94
N GLY A 141 11.59 12.37 16.53
CA GLY A 141 12.42 12.83 17.63
C GLY A 141 13.07 14.16 17.27
N SER A 142 12.54 15.25 17.83
CA SER A 142 12.67 16.64 17.38
C SER A 142 14.07 17.23 17.14
N THR A 143 15.15 16.52 17.45
CA THR A 143 16.52 17.01 17.28
C THR A 143 17.46 15.94 16.73
N THR A 144 18.49 16.39 16.03
CA THR A 144 19.66 15.55 15.76
C THR A 144 20.50 15.42 17.05
N PRO A 145 21.11 14.24 17.31
CA PRO A 145 21.12 13.05 16.46
C PRO A 145 19.92 12.13 16.67
N VAL A 146 19.01 12.38 17.63
CA VAL A 146 17.93 11.45 18.00
C VAL A 146 17.02 11.11 16.82
N GLY A 147 16.45 12.10 16.15
CA GLY A 147 15.56 11.86 15.02
C GLY A 147 16.27 11.30 13.79
N GLN A 148 17.52 11.72 13.55
CA GLN A 148 18.37 11.14 12.49
C GLN A 148 18.62 9.65 12.74
N ASN A 149 18.93 9.26 13.97
CA ASN A 149 19.15 7.88 14.36
C ASN A 149 17.90 7.00 14.17
N VAL A 150 16.71 7.54 14.48
CA VAL A 150 15.44 6.85 14.23
C VAL A 150 15.23 6.69 12.72
N LEU A 151 15.46 7.73 11.93
CA LEU A 151 15.38 7.68 10.48
C LEU A 151 16.33 6.63 9.90
N ASP A 152 17.60 6.63 10.31
CA ASP A 152 18.60 5.66 9.83
C ASP A 152 18.23 4.23 10.22
N TYR A 153 17.67 4.03 11.41
CA TYR A 153 17.14 2.73 11.83
C TYR A 153 16.01 2.24 10.91
N LEU A 154 15.05 3.12 10.58
CA LEU A 154 13.94 2.81 9.67
C LEU A 154 14.45 2.52 8.25
N ARG A 155 15.53 3.18 7.82
CA ARG A 155 16.21 2.88 6.55
C ARG A 155 16.93 1.52 6.56
N GLY A 156 17.17 0.94 7.73
CA GLY A 156 17.76 -0.39 7.89
C GLY A 156 19.09 -0.41 8.63
N ASP A 157 19.56 0.72 9.18
CA ASP A 157 20.76 0.73 10.01
C ASP A 157 20.52 -0.05 11.31
N THR A 158 21.48 -0.93 11.64
CA THR A 158 21.44 -1.76 12.83
C THR A 158 22.40 -1.29 13.93
N ALA A 159 23.18 -0.22 13.70
CA ALA A 159 24.25 0.21 14.60
C ALA A 159 23.76 0.47 16.04
N LEU A 160 22.51 0.94 16.20
CA LEU A 160 21.91 1.25 17.49
C LEU A 160 21.01 0.15 18.05
N GLU A 161 21.01 -1.04 17.45
CA GLU A 161 20.31 -2.20 18.00
C GLU A 161 21.02 -2.75 19.24
N GLN A 162 20.26 -3.30 20.19
CA GLN A 162 20.78 -3.86 21.45
C GLN A 162 21.89 -4.90 21.25
N ARG A 163 21.81 -5.72 20.19
CA ARG A 163 22.84 -6.71 19.82
C ARG A 163 24.19 -6.08 19.48
N ASN A 164 24.18 -4.81 19.07
CA ASN A 164 25.36 -4.02 18.73
C ASN A 164 25.74 -3.02 19.85
N GLY A 165 25.12 -3.13 21.03
CA GLY A 165 25.37 -2.27 22.19
C GLY A 165 24.56 -0.98 22.22
N GLY A 166 23.56 -0.82 21.34
CA GLY A 166 22.63 0.31 21.34
C GLY A 166 21.37 0.08 22.18
N THR A 167 20.35 0.92 21.96
CA THR A 167 19.09 0.93 22.73
C THR A 167 17.85 0.56 21.91
N TYR A 168 17.97 0.42 20.59
CA TYR A 168 16.85 0.06 19.72
C TYR A 168 16.59 -1.44 19.71
N ARG A 169 15.36 -1.84 19.41
CA ARG A 169 15.01 -3.26 19.30
C ARG A 169 15.87 -3.94 18.25
N ASN A 170 16.24 -5.18 18.52
CA ASN A 170 16.83 -6.04 17.51
C ASN A 170 15.77 -6.46 16.49
N ARG A 171 16.21 -6.62 15.24
CA ARG A 171 15.41 -7.14 14.13
C ARG A 171 16.00 -8.44 13.60
N SER A 172 15.14 -9.44 13.40
CA SER A 172 15.54 -10.69 12.72
C SER A 172 15.63 -10.48 11.22
N HIS A 173 14.76 -9.64 10.64
CA HIS A 173 14.79 -9.20 9.24
C HIS A 173 14.44 -7.71 9.13
N LEU A 174 14.91 -7.05 8.06
CA LEU A 174 14.58 -5.65 7.81
C LEU A 174 13.15 -5.45 7.32
N LEU A 175 12.62 -6.43 6.56
CA LEU A 175 11.25 -6.40 6.04
C LEU A 175 10.25 -6.65 7.18
N GLY A 176 9.36 -5.67 7.40
CA GLY A 176 8.26 -5.79 8.35
C GLY A 176 7.25 -6.87 7.95
N ASP A 177 6.40 -7.28 8.89
CA ASP A 177 5.33 -8.23 8.62
C ASP A 177 4.35 -7.71 7.56
N ILE A 178 3.91 -8.61 6.67
CA ILE A 178 2.88 -8.36 5.67
C ILE A 178 1.64 -9.14 6.08
N THR A 179 0.71 -8.47 6.76
CA THR A 179 -0.45 -9.12 7.38
C THR A 179 -1.67 -9.08 6.45
N ASP A 180 -2.14 -7.90 6.04
CA ASP A 180 -3.37 -7.78 5.24
C ASP A 180 -3.13 -7.28 3.81
N SER A 181 -1.92 -6.81 3.50
CA SER A 181 -1.59 -6.27 2.18
C SER A 181 -1.40 -7.38 1.14
N ASN A 182 -2.32 -7.42 0.18
CA ASN A 182 -2.19 -8.27 -1.01
C ASN A 182 -1.15 -7.68 -1.96
N PRO A 183 -0.15 -8.44 -2.43
CA PRO A 183 0.78 -7.93 -3.41
C PRO A 183 0.07 -7.70 -4.75
N ILE A 184 0.47 -6.67 -5.49
CA ILE A 184 0.02 -6.47 -6.88
C ILE A 184 1.19 -6.53 -7.84
N TYR A 185 1.04 -7.36 -8.88
CA TYR A 185 2.02 -7.49 -9.96
C TYR A 185 1.74 -6.45 -11.05
N VAL A 186 2.79 -5.72 -11.44
CA VAL A 186 2.75 -4.77 -12.55
C VAL A 186 3.80 -5.19 -13.58
N GLY A 187 3.32 -5.76 -14.67
CA GLY A 187 4.11 -6.27 -15.80
C GLY A 187 3.98 -5.37 -17.03
N VAL A 188 3.76 -5.89 -18.23
CA VAL A 188 3.38 -5.06 -19.39
C VAL A 188 1.97 -4.49 -19.16
N PRO A 189 1.67 -3.23 -19.54
CA PRO A 189 0.31 -2.68 -19.46
C PRO A 189 -0.72 -3.57 -20.16
N ASP A 190 -1.83 -3.87 -19.46
CA ASP A 190 -2.89 -4.78 -19.90
C ASP A 190 -4.31 -4.21 -19.69
N GLY A 191 -4.40 -2.90 -19.47
CA GLY A 191 -5.64 -2.16 -19.33
C GLY A 191 -6.55 -2.25 -20.57
N PRO A 192 -7.86 -2.07 -20.40
CA PRO A 192 -8.86 -2.35 -21.43
C PRO A 192 -9.08 -1.20 -22.42
N TYR A 193 -8.10 -0.31 -22.62
CA TYR A 193 -8.29 0.88 -23.44
C TYR A 193 -7.97 0.62 -24.92
N SER A 194 -8.83 1.14 -25.80
CA SER A 194 -8.66 1.02 -27.25
C SER A 194 -8.07 2.27 -27.90
N ASP A 195 -7.70 3.28 -27.10
CA ASP A 195 -7.07 4.51 -27.57
C ASP A 195 -5.75 4.17 -28.30
N ALA A 196 -5.52 4.75 -29.48
CA ALA A 196 -4.33 4.43 -30.28
C ALA A 196 -3.02 4.75 -29.52
N SER A 197 -3.04 5.82 -28.74
CA SER A 197 -1.96 6.22 -27.83
C SER A 197 -1.71 5.21 -26.71
N TYR A 198 -2.75 4.53 -26.24
CA TYR A 198 -2.62 3.47 -25.24
C TYR A 198 -1.95 2.23 -25.83
N LEU A 199 -2.36 1.81 -27.03
CA LEU A 199 -1.72 0.69 -27.73
C LEU A 199 -0.23 0.98 -28.02
N ALA A 200 0.10 2.23 -28.34
CA ALA A 200 1.49 2.69 -28.45
C ALA A 200 2.23 2.64 -27.11
N PHE A 201 1.57 3.03 -26.01
CA PHE A 201 2.12 2.92 -24.65
C PHE A 201 2.40 1.45 -24.25
N VAL A 202 1.45 0.53 -24.50
CA VAL A 202 1.63 -0.91 -24.28
C VAL A 202 2.88 -1.41 -25.04
N THR A 203 3.02 -1.00 -26.30
CA THR A 203 4.19 -1.37 -27.13
C THR A 203 5.49 -0.79 -26.55
N ALA A 204 5.47 0.46 -26.10
CA ALA A 204 6.64 1.11 -25.50
C ALA A 204 7.05 0.48 -24.16
N GLN A 205 6.11 -0.09 -23.42
CA GLN A 205 6.34 -0.76 -22.13
C GLN A 205 6.51 -2.28 -22.24
N ALA A 206 6.63 -2.83 -23.46
CA ALA A 206 6.73 -4.28 -23.67
C ALA A 206 7.93 -4.93 -22.96
N THR A 207 8.98 -4.17 -22.68
CA THR A 207 10.19 -4.62 -21.96
C THR A 207 10.29 -4.03 -20.54
N ARG A 208 9.20 -3.50 -19.99
CA ARG A 208 9.16 -2.99 -18.62
C ARG A 208 9.58 -4.09 -17.65
N THR A 209 10.55 -3.78 -16.78
CA THR A 209 10.92 -4.64 -15.66
C THR A 209 9.68 -4.90 -14.81
N PRO A 210 9.24 -6.14 -14.60
CA PRO A 210 8.06 -6.40 -13.80
C PRO A 210 8.35 -6.17 -12.31
N ALA A 211 7.38 -5.60 -11.60
CA ALA A 211 7.49 -5.30 -10.18
C ALA A 211 6.27 -5.78 -9.39
N LEU A 212 6.48 -6.04 -8.11
CA LEU A 212 5.46 -6.34 -7.12
C LEU A 212 5.41 -5.22 -6.10
N TYR A 213 4.22 -4.73 -5.81
CA TYR A 213 3.99 -3.71 -4.80
C TYR A 213 3.19 -4.29 -3.66
N VAL A 214 3.64 -4.04 -2.43
CA VAL A 214 2.99 -4.56 -1.22
C VAL A 214 3.29 -3.65 -0.04
N GLY A 215 2.30 -3.44 0.82
CA GLY A 215 2.45 -2.75 2.09
C GLY A 215 3.01 -3.68 3.18
N ALA A 216 3.84 -3.14 4.06
CA ALA A 216 4.37 -3.84 5.22
C ALA A 216 4.32 -2.97 6.50
N ASN A 217 4.32 -3.65 7.65
CA ASN A 217 4.20 -3.04 8.97
C ASN A 217 5.53 -2.54 9.56
N ASP A 218 6.56 -2.39 8.72
CA ASP A 218 7.74 -1.57 9.00
C ASP A 218 7.56 -0.09 8.59
N GLY A 219 6.37 0.27 8.11
CA GLY A 219 6.03 1.64 7.73
C GLY A 219 5.98 1.90 6.23
N MET A 220 6.23 0.87 5.41
CA MET A 220 6.56 1.07 4.00
C MET A 220 5.62 0.32 3.05
N LEU A 221 5.31 0.97 1.94
CA LEU A 221 5.00 0.26 0.70
C LEU A 221 6.34 -0.10 0.03
N HIS A 222 6.55 -1.38 -0.28
CA HIS A 222 7.73 -1.88 -0.97
C HIS A 222 7.45 -2.16 -2.44
N ALA A 223 8.44 -1.89 -3.30
CA ALA A 223 8.45 -2.26 -4.71
C ALA A 223 9.57 -3.28 -4.97
N PHE A 224 9.23 -4.55 -5.11
CA PHE A 224 10.18 -5.63 -5.40
C PHE A 224 10.24 -5.94 -6.89
N ASN A 225 11.43 -6.16 -7.43
CA ASN A 225 11.59 -6.70 -8.78
C ASN A 225 11.07 -8.14 -8.81
N ALA A 226 10.04 -8.39 -9.62
CA ALA A 226 9.35 -9.68 -9.65
C ALA A 226 10.24 -10.83 -10.16
N SER A 227 11.35 -10.52 -10.85
CA SER A 227 12.25 -11.52 -11.42
C SER A 227 13.27 -12.06 -10.40
N ASN A 228 13.67 -11.27 -9.41
CA ASN A 228 14.76 -11.63 -8.50
C ASN A 228 14.49 -11.33 -7.01
N GLY A 229 13.42 -10.61 -6.68
CA GLY A 229 13.04 -10.25 -5.32
C GLY A 229 13.81 -9.08 -4.72
N ASN A 230 14.71 -8.43 -5.47
CA ASN A 230 15.43 -7.25 -4.97
C ASN A 230 14.47 -6.08 -4.81
N GLU A 231 14.65 -5.28 -3.76
CA GLU A 231 13.88 -4.07 -3.55
C GLU A 231 14.36 -2.98 -4.51
N ASN A 232 13.47 -2.52 -5.41
CA ASN A 232 13.74 -1.38 -6.26
C ASN A 232 13.66 -0.07 -5.47
N PHE A 233 12.62 0.07 -4.64
CA PHE A 233 12.42 1.21 -3.73
C PHE A 233 11.36 0.91 -2.66
N ALA A 234 11.26 1.80 -1.68
CA ALA A 234 10.14 1.85 -0.74
C ALA A 234 9.55 3.27 -0.61
N TYR A 235 8.28 3.35 -0.19
CA TYR A 235 7.57 4.60 0.07
C TYR A 235 6.97 4.59 1.48
N ILE A 236 7.19 5.65 2.24
CA ILE A 236 6.61 5.85 3.57
C ILE A 236 5.54 6.94 3.45
N PRO A 237 4.25 6.61 3.62
CA PRO A 237 3.20 7.62 3.68
C PRO A 237 3.33 8.50 4.92
N ASP A 238 2.87 9.75 4.88
CA ASP A 238 2.88 10.65 6.04
C ASP A 238 1.93 10.17 7.16
N GLY A 239 0.82 9.51 6.82
CA GLY A 239 -0.17 9.01 7.78
C GLY A 239 0.39 8.05 8.85
N VAL A 240 1.52 7.39 8.60
CA VAL A 240 2.15 6.48 9.57
C VAL A 240 3.23 7.13 10.45
N PHE A 241 3.67 8.36 10.17
CA PHE A 241 4.82 8.99 10.85
C PHE A 241 4.70 9.06 12.37
N ALA A 242 3.49 9.32 12.86
CA ALA A 242 3.22 9.43 14.30
C ALA A 242 3.56 8.15 15.08
N ASN A 243 3.60 6.99 14.40
CA ASN A 243 3.89 5.70 15.03
C ASN A 243 5.30 5.17 14.67
N LEU A 244 5.99 5.71 13.65
CA LEU A 244 7.27 5.16 13.17
C LEU A 244 8.34 5.05 14.26
N GLN A 245 8.42 6.04 15.16
CA GLN A 245 9.38 6.00 16.27
C GLN A 245 9.19 4.76 17.17
N LYS A 246 7.96 4.24 17.29
CA LYS A 246 7.66 3.06 18.13
C LYS A 246 8.36 1.80 17.63
N LEU A 247 8.69 1.70 16.33
CA LEU A 247 9.43 0.57 15.76
C LEU A 247 10.83 0.41 16.37
N THR A 248 11.39 1.48 16.95
CA THR A 248 12.70 1.44 17.62
C THR A 248 12.63 0.85 19.03
N GLN A 249 11.44 0.72 19.63
CA GLN A 249 11.30 0.41 21.05
C GLN A 249 11.59 -1.07 21.35
N PRO A 250 12.44 -1.41 22.34
CA PRO A 250 12.77 -2.81 22.67
C PRO A 250 11.57 -3.70 23.00
N LEU A 251 10.45 -3.13 23.48
CA LEU A 251 9.23 -3.87 23.82
C LEU A 251 8.16 -3.79 22.72
N TYR A 252 8.49 -3.30 21.51
CA TYR A 252 7.55 -3.17 20.40
C TYR A 252 6.76 -4.44 20.12
N ASN A 253 7.40 -5.62 20.19
CA ASN A 253 6.75 -6.91 19.91
C ASN A 253 5.58 -7.24 20.86
N GLN A 254 5.49 -6.59 22.03
CA GLN A 254 4.38 -6.75 22.98
C GLN A 254 3.18 -5.84 22.65
N ALA A 255 3.38 -4.85 21.79
CA ALA A 255 2.40 -3.86 21.38
C ALA A 255 2.57 -3.58 19.87
N HIS A 256 2.49 -4.64 19.07
CA HIS A 256 2.56 -4.56 17.61
C HIS A 256 1.49 -3.59 17.08
N LEU A 257 1.88 -2.82 16.06
CA LEU A 257 1.02 -1.88 15.37
C LEU A 257 1.03 -2.20 13.88
N PHE A 258 -0.10 -1.91 13.25
CA PHE A 258 -0.17 -1.85 11.80
C PHE A 258 0.36 -0.51 11.31
N PHE A 259 0.96 -0.51 10.11
CA PHE A 259 1.44 0.68 9.42
C PHE A 259 0.86 0.73 8.00
N VAL A 260 1.60 0.30 6.99
CA VAL A 260 1.08 0.27 5.61
C VAL A 260 0.54 -1.13 5.35
N ASP A 261 -0.66 -1.41 5.84
CA ASP A 261 -1.25 -2.76 5.75
C ASP A 261 -2.36 -2.87 4.69
N GLY A 262 -2.70 -1.74 4.04
CA GLY A 262 -3.65 -1.71 2.94
C GLY A 262 -3.11 -2.40 1.68
N SER A 263 -4.02 -3.03 0.92
CA SER A 263 -3.68 -3.64 -0.38
C SER A 263 -3.57 -2.56 -1.47
N PRO A 264 -2.42 -2.40 -2.15
CA PRO A 264 -2.30 -1.47 -3.26
C PRO A 264 -3.12 -1.92 -4.48
N ALA A 265 -3.54 -0.96 -5.30
CA ALA A 265 -4.13 -1.17 -6.61
C ALA A 265 -3.32 -0.44 -7.69
N ALA A 266 -3.33 -0.95 -8.91
CA ALA A 266 -2.63 -0.36 -10.04
C ALA A 266 -3.57 -0.21 -11.23
N GLY A 267 -3.31 0.78 -12.07
CA GLY A 267 -4.07 1.01 -13.28
C GLY A 267 -3.42 2.05 -14.17
N ASP A 268 -3.63 1.92 -15.48
CA ASP A 268 -3.12 2.89 -16.43
C ASP A 268 -4.09 4.07 -16.58
N ALA A 269 -3.51 5.27 -16.65
CA ALA A 269 -4.24 6.52 -16.78
C ALA A 269 -3.51 7.48 -17.72
N LEU A 270 -4.28 8.17 -18.57
CA LEU A 270 -3.82 9.31 -19.35
C LEU A 270 -3.80 10.55 -18.44
N LEU A 271 -2.61 11.11 -18.18
CA LEU A 271 -2.46 12.21 -17.23
C LEU A 271 -2.55 13.58 -17.91
N SER A 272 -3.25 14.51 -17.27
CA SER A 272 -3.40 15.89 -17.77
C SER A 272 -2.12 16.73 -17.69
N SER A 273 -1.12 16.29 -16.93
CA SER A 273 0.15 17.00 -16.75
C SER A 273 0.97 17.05 -18.03
N ASP A 274 0.95 15.98 -18.81
CA ASP A 274 1.74 15.82 -20.03
C ASP A 274 0.96 15.22 -21.21
N GLY A 275 -0.31 14.83 -21.00
CA GLY A 275 -1.16 14.21 -22.01
C GLY A 275 -0.62 12.88 -22.50
N LYS A 276 0.00 12.10 -21.59
CA LYS A 276 0.58 10.78 -21.86
C LYS A 276 0.06 9.72 -20.89
N TRP A 277 0.16 8.47 -21.31
CA TRP A 277 -0.21 7.32 -20.49
C TRP A 277 0.87 7.00 -19.47
N HIS A 278 0.42 6.73 -18.25
CA HIS A 278 1.24 6.31 -17.13
C HIS A 278 0.57 5.12 -16.44
N THR A 279 1.35 4.27 -15.80
CA THR A 279 0.86 3.26 -14.87
C THR A 279 0.94 3.81 -13.46
N LEU A 280 -0.21 3.97 -12.83
CA LEU A 280 -0.31 4.48 -11.46
C LEU A 280 -0.46 3.33 -10.48
N LEU A 281 0.08 3.54 -9.29
CA LEU A 281 -0.17 2.75 -8.11
C LEU A 281 -0.89 3.63 -7.08
N VAL A 282 -1.99 3.15 -6.52
CA VAL A 282 -2.71 3.79 -5.43
C VAL A 282 -2.78 2.85 -4.24
N GLY A 283 -2.74 3.40 -3.04
CA GLY A 283 -2.77 2.59 -1.82
C GLY A 283 -3.27 3.36 -0.63
N GLY A 284 -3.60 2.62 0.42
CA GLY A 284 -3.91 3.14 1.75
C GLY A 284 -3.13 2.36 2.80
N GLU A 285 -3.31 2.74 4.06
CA GLU A 285 -2.60 2.19 5.21
C GLU A 285 -3.45 1.17 5.97
N GLY A 286 -4.73 1.05 5.63
CA GLY A 286 -5.65 0.16 6.34
C GLY A 286 -5.79 0.56 7.81
N PRO A 287 -5.57 -0.36 8.77
CA PRO A 287 -5.58 -0.03 10.20
C PRO A 287 -4.44 0.87 10.67
N GLY A 288 -3.36 1.04 9.90
CA GLY A 288 -2.16 1.73 10.39
C GLY A 288 -2.14 3.24 10.18
N GLY A 289 -3.04 3.79 9.36
CA GLY A 289 -3.11 5.22 9.10
C GLY A 289 -4.34 5.65 8.30
N SER A 290 -4.51 6.96 8.17
CA SER A 290 -5.69 7.59 7.57
C SER A 290 -5.40 8.37 6.28
N SER A 291 -4.47 7.87 5.46
CA SER A 291 -4.10 8.44 4.17
C SER A 291 -4.44 7.51 3.01
N VAL A 292 -4.57 8.11 1.83
CA VAL A 292 -4.55 7.43 0.53
C VAL A 292 -3.50 8.11 -0.33
N PHE A 293 -2.62 7.36 -0.98
CA PHE A 293 -1.51 7.91 -1.77
C PHE A 293 -1.51 7.39 -3.20
N ALA A 294 -0.77 8.07 -4.08
CA ALA A 294 -0.49 7.60 -5.42
C ALA A 294 0.95 7.83 -5.88
N LEU A 295 1.47 6.85 -6.60
CA LEU A 295 2.78 6.87 -7.23
C LEU A 295 2.66 6.60 -8.73
N ASP A 296 3.50 7.25 -9.53
CA ASP A 296 3.76 6.86 -10.92
C ASP A 296 4.81 5.73 -10.97
N VAL A 297 4.31 4.53 -11.24
CA VAL A 297 5.09 3.30 -11.32
C VAL A 297 5.33 2.85 -12.76
N THR A 298 5.14 3.74 -13.74
CA THR A 298 5.39 3.45 -15.16
C THR A 298 6.78 2.84 -15.38
N ASN A 299 7.79 3.37 -14.69
CA ASN A 299 9.11 2.76 -14.58
C ASN A 299 9.41 2.43 -13.11
N PRO A 300 9.51 1.14 -12.73
CA PRO A 300 9.77 0.75 -11.35
C PRO A 300 11.24 0.89 -10.92
N THR A 301 12.17 1.03 -11.87
CA THR A 301 13.60 1.16 -11.56
C THR A 301 13.94 2.62 -11.23
N VAL A 302 14.63 2.82 -10.10
CA VAL A 302 15.18 4.10 -9.68
C VAL A 302 16.68 3.98 -9.38
N THR A 303 17.42 5.07 -9.57
CA THR A 303 18.86 5.14 -9.26
C THR A 303 19.19 6.21 -8.21
N THR A 304 18.23 7.06 -7.85
CA THR A 304 18.37 8.08 -6.80
C THR A 304 17.04 8.29 -6.06
N GLU A 305 17.10 8.72 -4.81
CA GLU A 305 15.89 9.05 -4.05
C GLU A 305 15.18 10.30 -4.58
N THR A 306 15.89 11.24 -5.19
CA THR A 306 15.24 12.39 -5.87
C THR A 306 14.40 11.94 -7.05
N GLN A 307 14.88 10.96 -7.83
CA GLN A 307 14.08 10.38 -8.91
C GLN A 307 12.86 9.68 -8.35
N LEU A 308 13.01 8.92 -7.26
CA LEU A 308 11.88 8.28 -6.60
C LEU A 308 10.88 9.29 -6.05
N ALA A 309 11.34 10.35 -5.40
CA ALA A 309 10.51 11.42 -4.86
C ALA A 309 9.64 12.07 -5.94
N SER A 310 10.16 12.26 -7.16
CA SER A 310 9.37 12.78 -8.29
C SER A 310 8.27 11.83 -8.79
N LYS A 311 8.30 10.55 -8.40
CA LYS A 311 7.26 9.57 -8.72
C LYS A 311 6.10 9.61 -7.74
N VAL A 312 6.29 10.18 -6.54
CA VAL A 312 5.19 10.35 -5.57
C VAL A 312 4.31 11.49 -6.07
N LEU A 313 3.13 11.14 -6.55
CA LEU A 313 2.23 12.09 -7.22
C LEU A 313 1.49 12.93 -6.19
N TRP A 314 0.92 12.28 -5.20
CA TRP A 314 0.16 12.91 -4.15
C TRP A 314 -0.06 11.94 -3.00
N GLU A 315 -0.18 12.49 -1.80
CA GLU A 315 -0.83 11.85 -0.68
C GLU A 315 -2.07 12.65 -0.33
N TYR A 316 -3.22 12.00 -0.44
CA TYR A 316 -4.46 12.46 0.16
C TYR A 316 -4.47 12.01 1.61
N ASN A 317 -3.59 12.63 2.37
CA ASN A 317 -3.77 12.76 3.78
C ASN A 317 -4.24 14.20 3.98
N ALA A 318 -5.33 14.34 4.70
CA ALA A 318 -5.43 15.56 5.42
C ALA A 318 -4.25 15.60 6.39
N ASN A 319 -3.36 16.59 6.26
CA ASN A 319 -2.31 16.88 7.23
C ASN A 319 -2.91 17.26 8.61
N GLY A 320 -3.73 16.36 9.19
CA GLY A 320 -4.68 16.60 10.26
C GLY A 320 -5.90 17.48 9.94
N SER A 321 -6.18 17.84 8.67
CA SER A 321 -7.12 18.95 8.34
C SER A 321 -8.48 18.56 7.74
N ASP A 322 -8.65 17.35 7.22
CA ASP A 322 -9.91 16.79 6.73
C ASP A 322 -10.40 15.80 7.79
N PRO A 323 -11.28 16.25 8.70
CA PRO A 323 -11.81 15.44 9.79
C PRO A 323 -12.71 14.29 9.31
N ASP A 324 -12.97 14.18 8.00
CA ASP A 324 -13.70 13.05 7.44
C ASP A 324 -12.80 11.87 7.08
N MET A 325 -11.48 12.04 6.93
CA MET A 325 -10.57 10.93 6.67
C MET A 325 -10.36 10.07 7.92
N GLY A 326 -10.51 8.75 7.76
CA GLY A 326 -10.28 7.74 8.77
C GLY A 326 -9.33 6.65 8.25
N LEU A 327 -9.26 5.54 8.97
CA LEU A 327 -8.45 4.36 8.65
C LEU A 327 -8.83 3.80 7.27
N SER A 328 -7.89 3.80 6.33
CA SER A 328 -8.15 3.56 4.90
C SER A 328 -8.20 2.07 4.54
N TYR A 329 -9.17 1.34 5.12
CA TYR A 329 -9.42 -0.08 4.83
C TYR A 329 -9.87 -0.36 3.39
N GLY A 330 -10.57 0.59 2.77
CA GLY A 330 -11.06 0.45 1.41
C GLY A 330 -9.94 0.61 0.39
N GLN A 331 -9.74 -0.39 -0.47
CA GLN A 331 -8.80 -0.29 -1.59
C GLN A 331 -9.26 0.81 -2.57
N PRO A 332 -8.42 1.82 -2.87
CA PRO A 332 -8.74 2.84 -3.86
C PRO A 332 -8.80 2.25 -5.27
N ILE A 333 -9.61 2.84 -6.16
CA ILE A 333 -9.72 2.41 -7.56
C ILE A 333 -9.36 3.53 -8.52
N ILE A 334 -8.64 3.20 -9.58
CA ILE A 334 -8.37 4.11 -10.71
C ILE A 334 -9.38 3.79 -11.81
N THR A 335 -10.11 4.79 -12.30
CA THR A 335 -11.08 4.58 -13.38
C THR A 335 -11.17 5.77 -14.32
N ARG A 336 -11.47 5.48 -15.59
CA ARG A 336 -11.86 6.48 -16.58
C ARG A 336 -13.24 7.04 -16.24
N ILE A 337 -13.43 8.35 -16.38
CA ILE A 337 -14.68 9.06 -16.11
C ILE A 337 -14.96 10.13 -17.17
N ASN A 338 -16.23 10.53 -17.31
CA ASN A 338 -16.64 11.57 -18.26
C ASN A 338 -16.21 12.99 -17.83
N ALA A 339 -15.81 13.16 -16.56
CA ALA A 339 -15.30 14.43 -16.07
C ALA A 339 -13.78 14.57 -16.30
N ASN A 340 -13.26 15.79 -16.09
CA ASN A 340 -11.84 16.10 -16.19
C ASN A 340 -11.18 15.64 -17.52
N PRO A 341 -11.74 16.02 -18.69
CA PRO A 341 -11.21 15.56 -19.97
C PRO A 341 -9.74 15.96 -20.16
N VAL A 342 -8.98 15.10 -20.82
CA VAL A 342 -7.53 15.23 -21.01
C VAL A 342 -7.21 15.37 -22.50
N LEU A 343 -6.31 16.27 -22.85
CA LEU A 343 -5.75 16.37 -24.20
C LEU A 343 -4.70 15.28 -24.38
N ASP A 344 -4.94 14.33 -25.27
CA ASP A 344 -3.97 13.36 -25.72
C ASP A 344 -2.98 14.04 -26.66
N THR A 345 -1.70 14.06 -26.29
CA THR A 345 -0.67 14.77 -27.07
C THR A 345 -0.21 14.03 -28.32
N SER A 346 -0.58 12.75 -28.47
CA SER A 346 -0.17 11.95 -29.63
C SER A 346 -1.00 12.23 -30.89
N ASP A 347 -2.28 12.56 -30.73
CA ASP A 347 -3.22 12.84 -31.81
C ASP A 347 -3.96 14.18 -31.65
N ASN A 348 -3.67 14.91 -30.56
CA ASN A 348 -4.24 16.21 -30.22
C ASN A 348 -5.77 16.17 -30.04
N GLN A 349 -6.29 15.03 -29.58
CA GLN A 349 -7.71 14.82 -29.28
C GLN A 349 -7.99 14.89 -27.79
N THR A 350 -9.13 15.46 -27.42
CA THR A 350 -9.60 15.49 -26.04
C THR A 350 -10.40 14.24 -25.73
N VAL A 351 -9.97 13.47 -24.72
CA VAL A 351 -10.59 12.21 -24.31
C VAL A 351 -11.08 12.26 -22.85
N PRO A 352 -11.98 11.35 -22.41
CA PRO A 352 -12.40 11.27 -21.02
C PRO A 352 -11.21 11.08 -20.07
N GLY A 353 -11.23 11.74 -18.93
CA GLY A 353 -10.15 11.72 -17.95
C GLY A 353 -10.19 10.55 -16.99
N PHE A 354 -9.27 10.58 -16.03
CA PHE A 354 -9.13 9.57 -14.99
C PHE A 354 -9.29 10.16 -13.59
N ALA A 355 -9.93 9.39 -12.71
CA ALA A 355 -10.04 9.70 -11.30
C ALA A 355 -9.66 8.51 -10.44
N VAL A 356 -9.26 8.81 -9.21
CA VAL A 356 -9.15 7.83 -8.14
C VAL A 356 -10.33 8.02 -7.21
N PHE A 357 -11.07 6.94 -6.98
CA PHE A 357 -12.17 6.90 -6.02
C PHE A 357 -11.76 6.08 -4.80
N PHE A 358 -12.16 6.56 -3.63
CA PHE A 358 -11.98 5.85 -2.37
C PHE A 358 -13.03 6.30 -1.35
N GLY A 359 -13.39 5.39 -0.45
CA GLY A 359 -14.11 5.73 0.76
C GLY A 359 -13.18 6.35 1.79
N ASN A 360 -13.73 7.18 2.65
CA ASN A 360 -12.98 7.85 3.71
C ASN A 360 -12.43 6.91 4.78
N GLY A 361 -12.89 5.65 4.79
CA GLY A 361 -12.50 4.69 5.79
C GLY A 361 -13.24 4.85 7.11
N TYR A 362 -12.72 4.24 8.16
CA TYR A 362 -13.40 4.10 9.44
C TYR A 362 -12.73 4.91 10.54
N ASN A 363 -13.46 5.19 11.63
CA ASN A 363 -12.91 5.90 12.79
C ASN A 363 -12.34 7.29 12.43
N SER A 364 -12.97 7.98 11.48
CA SER A 364 -12.69 9.38 11.19
C SER A 364 -13.19 10.28 12.33
N PRO A 365 -12.58 11.45 12.58
CA PRO A 365 -13.05 12.39 13.60
C PRO A 365 -14.54 12.75 13.51
N ASN A 366 -15.06 12.94 12.29
CA ASN A 366 -16.47 13.25 12.06
C ASN A 366 -17.40 12.03 12.03
N GLN A 367 -16.86 10.82 11.87
CA GLN A 367 -17.62 9.56 11.80
C GLN A 367 -18.71 9.54 10.70
N SER A 368 -18.47 10.24 9.59
CA SER A 368 -19.34 10.26 8.40
C SER A 368 -18.89 9.24 7.35
N ASP A 369 -19.78 8.89 6.40
CA ASP A 369 -19.52 8.08 5.23
C ASP A 369 -19.27 8.95 3.99
N VAL A 370 -18.00 9.19 3.70
CA VAL A 370 -17.61 10.15 2.66
C VAL A 370 -16.97 9.42 1.48
N LEU A 371 -17.52 9.66 0.28
CA LEU A 371 -16.90 9.28 -0.99
C LEU A 371 -16.00 10.40 -1.48
N TYR A 372 -14.75 10.07 -1.79
CA TYR A 372 -13.81 10.96 -2.45
C TYR A 372 -13.62 10.56 -3.92
N ALA A 373 -13.49 11.58 -4.76
CA ALA A 373 -13.03 11.47 -6.13
C ALA A 373 -11.96 12.53 -6.36
N VAL A 374 -10.75 12.11 -6.72
CA VAL A 374 -9.62 12.99 -7.00
C VAL A 374 -9.08 12.77 -8.41
N LYS A 375 -8.46 13.78 -9.01
CA LYS A 375 -7.75 13.62 -10.29
C LYS A 375 -6.59 12.64 -10.12
N ALA A 376 -6.52 11.63 -11.00
CA ALA A 376 -5.55 10.54 -10.83
C ALA A 376 -4.08 10.99 -10.78
N GLY A 377 -3.70 11.97 -11.60
CA GLY A 377 -2.30 12.45 -11.64
C GLY A 377 -1.90 13.47 -10.57
N SER A 378 -2.85 14.18 -9.97
CA SER A 378 -2.54 15.35 -9.11
C SER A 378 -3.18 15.32 -7.73
N GLY A 379 -4.07 14.36 -7.46
CA GLY A 379 -4.77 14.26 -6.17
C GLY A 379 -5.75 15.39 -5.91
N THR A 380 -5.94 16.31 -6.87
CA THR A 380 -6.85 17.44 -6.74
C THR A 380 -8.29 16.94 -6.64
N LEU A 381 -9.01 17.41 -5.62
CA LEU A 381 -10.40 17.04 -5.38
C LEU A 381 -11.29 17.39 -6.57
N LEU A 382 -11.93 16.38 -7.15
CA LEU A 382 -13.03 16.54 -8.11
C LEU A 382 -14.36 16.67 -7.37
N ARG A 383 -14.56 15.79 -6.38
CA ARG A 383 -15.77 15.76 -5.58
C ARG A 383 -15.52 15.04 -4.26
N LYS A 384 -16.12 15.59 -3.20
CA LYS A 384 -16.30 14.97 -1.88
C LYS A 384 -17.80 14.91 -1.62
N ILE A 385 -18.31 13.75 -1.21
CA ILE A 385 -19.75 13.57 -0.98
C ILE A 385 -19.96 12.85 0.35
N ASP A 386 -20.58 13.52 1.31
CA ASP A 386 -21.20 12.88 2.47
C ASP A 386 -22.50 12.23 2.00
N LEU A 387 -22.55 10.89 2.01
CA LEU A 387 -23.63 10.13 1.38
C LEU A 387 -24.88 10.13 2.27
N CYS A 388 -24.72 10.02 3.60
CA CYS A 388 -25.80 10.21 4.56
C CYS A 388 -26.47 11.59 4.43
N ALA A 389 -25.70 12.66 4.30
CA ALA A 389 -26.23 14.01 4.12
C ALA A 389 -26.93 14.19 2.76
N ALA A 390 -26.48 13.46 1.73
CA ALA A 390 -27.08 13.50 0.40
C ALA A 390 -28.45 12.80 0.32
N VAL A 391 -28.75 11.86 1.22
CA VAL A 391 -30.01 11.11 1.24
C VAL A 391 -30.64 11.12 2.64
N ALA A 392 -31.56 12.07 2.85
CA ALA A 392 -32.23 12.25 4.13
C ALA A 392 -32.88 10.96 4.66
N GLY A 393 -32.58 10.61 5.90
CA GLY A 393 -33.13 9.44 6.60
C GLY A 393 -32.49 8.10 6.25
N ALA A 394 -31.45 8.07 5.40
CA ALA A 394 -30.72 6.84 5.10
C ALA A 394 -29.93 6.31 6.32
N CYS A 395 -29.43 7.23 7.14
CA CYS A 395 -28.49 6.92 8.22
C CYS A 395 -29.03 7.28 9.60
N ASP A 396 -28.48 6.61 10.61
CA ASP A 396 -28.66 6.95 12.00
C ASP A 396 -27.52 7.87 12.46
N ALA A 397 -27.81 9.14 12.68
CA ALA A 397 -26.83 10.15 13.09
C ALA A 397 -26.30 9.94 14.53
N SER A 398 -26.85 9.00 15.30
CA SER A 398 -26.36 8.65 16.64
C SER A 398 -25.30 7.55 16.64
N LEU A 399 -25.07 6.89 15.49
CA LEU A 399 -24.12 5.81 15.35
C LEU A 399 -22.93 6.26 14.49
N PRO A 400 -21.70 5.80 14.79
CA PRO A 400 -20.55 6.01 13.92
C PRO A 400 -20.81 5.49 12.51
N ASN A 401 -20.23 6.14 11.51
CA ASN A 401 -20.21 5.64 10.14
C ASN A 401 -18.80 5.78 9.53
N GLY A 402 -18.66 5.25 8.32
CA GLY A 402 -17.44 5.28 7.53
C GLY A 402 -17.63 4.48 6.25
N LEU A 403 -17.14 4.99 5.13
CA LEU A 403 -17.32 4.36 3.83
C LEU A 403 -16.22 3.33 3.58
N SER A 404 -16.64 2.13 3.15
CA SER A 404 -15.77 0.99 2.85
C SER A 404 -15.10 1.12 1.48
N GLY A 405 -14.53 0.02 0.98
CA GLY A 405 -14.04 -0.08 -0.40
C GLY A 405 -15.12 0.26 -1.45
N VAL A 406 -14.68 0.83 -2.56
CA VAL A 406 -15.53 1.33 -3.63
C VAL A 406 -15.36 0.49 -4.89
N VAL A 407 -16.40 0.42 -5.72
CA VAL A 407 -16.36 -0.22 -7.04
C VAL A 407 -16.97 0.70 -8.08
N ALA A 408 -16.27 0.92 -9.18
CA ALA A 408 -16.79 1.66 -10.32
C ALA A 408 -17.30 0.70 -11.40
N ALA A 409 -18.39 1.06 -12.04
CA ALA A 409 -18.97 0.31 -13.15
C ALA A 409 -19.50 1.25 -14.22
N ASN A 410 -19.73 0.68 -15.41
CA ASN A 410 -20.50 1.30 -16.48
C ASN A 410 -21.71 0.40 -16.82
N ALA A 411 -22.84 1.00 -17.16
CA ALA A 411 -24.08 0.29 -17.44
C ALA A 411 -24.04 -0.52 -18.75
N ASN A 412 -23.10 -0.23 -19.65
CA ASN A 412 -22.94 -0.93 -20.91
C ASN A 412 -22.05 -2.19 -20.82
N GLY A 413 -21.37 -2.41 -19.69
CA GLY A 413 -20.46 -3.54 -19.48
C GLY A 413 -19.21 -3.52 -20.36
N LEU A 414 -18.93 -2.40 -21.04
CA LEU A 414 -17.77 -2.26 -21.92
C LEU A 414 -16.55 -1.85 -21.11
N LEU A 415 -15.59 -2.75 -20.98
CA LEU A 415 -14.31 -2.45 -20.35
C LEU A 415 -13.63 -1.25 -21.05
N GLY A 416 -12.98 -0.38 -20.29
CA GLY A 416 -12.30 0.82 -20.80
C GLY A 416 -13.21 2.04 -21.09
N SER A 417 -14.53 1.84 -21.10
CA SER A 417 -15.49 2.96 -21.15
C SER A 417 -15.54 3.70 -19.82
N PRO A 418 -15.80 5.03 -19.83
CA PRO A 418 -15.99 5.81 -18.61
C PRO A 418 -17.03 5.18 -17.68
N ALA A 419 -16.72 5.14 -16.39
CA ALA A 419 -17.67 4.72 -15.36
C ALA A 419 -18.88 5.69 -15.31
N ASP A 420 -20.07 5.14 -15.08
CA ASP A 420 -21.29 5.91 -14.84
C ASP A 420 -21.83 5.76 -13.42
N MET A 421 -21.39 4.72 -12.69
CA MET A 421 -21.80 4.43 -11.32
C MET A 421 -20.60 4.07 -10.46
N VAL A 422 -20.61 4.56 -9.22
CA VAL A 422 -19.72 4.11 -8.14
C VAL A 422 -20.58 3.56 -7.02
N TYR A 423 -20.27 2.35 -6.57
CA TYR A 423 -20.95 1.66 -5.48
C TYR A 423 -20.02 1.54 -4.28
N ALA A 424 -20.59 1.65 -3.08
CA ALA A 424 -19.86 1.55 -1.83
C ALA A 424 -20.77 1.11 -0.70
N GLY A 425 -20.25 0.28 0.22
CA GLY A 425 -20.91 -0.06 1.48
C GLY A 425 -20.41 0.84 2.63
N ASP A 426 -21.20 1.01 3.68
CA ASP A 426 -20.79 1.73 4.89
C ASP A 426 -20.94 0.87 6.17
N LEU A 427 -20.43 1.37 7.30
CA LEU A 427 -20.49 0.69 8.61
C LEU A 427 -21.92 0.54 9.16
N GLN A 428 -22.89 1.25 8.60
CA GLN A 428 -24.30 1.14 8.96
C GLN A 428 -25.05 0.15 8.06
N GLY A 429 -24.34 -0.61 7.22
CA GLY A 429 -24.90 -1.60 6.32
C GLY A 429 -25.60 -1.01 5.10
N ASN A 430 -25.45 0.30 4.84
CA ASN A 430 -26.02 0.92 3.65
C ASN A 430 -25.16 0.58 2.43
N LEU A 431 -25.82 0.23 1.33
CA LEU A 431 -25.21 0.11 0.01
C LEU A 431 -25.61 1.33 -0.82
N TRP A 432 -24.62 2.12 -1.20
CA TRP A 432 -24.78 3.36 -1.92
C TRP A 432 -24.51 3.18 -3.42
N ALA A 433 -25.17 4.01 -4.22
CA ALA A 433 -24.84 4.19 -5.62
C ALA A 433 -24.73 5.68 -5.94
N VAL A 434 -23.60 6.09 -6.47
CA VAL A 434 -23.32 7.46 -6.92
C VAL A 434 -23.23 7.48 -8.43
N ASN A 435 -24.13 8.22 -9.07
CA ASN A 435 -24.10 8.41 -10.51
C ASN A 435 -23.04 9.45 -10.87
N VAL A 436 -21.97 8.99 -11.52
CA VAL A 436 -20.80 9.77 -11.94
C VAL A 436 -20.78 10.04 -13.46
N SER A 437 -21.85 9.69 -14.18
CA SER A 437 -21.94 9.85 -15.64
C SER A 437 -21.82 11.30 -16.12
N ASN A 438 -22.21 12.28 -15.29
CA ASN A 438 -22.17 13.69 -15.65
C ASN A 438 -20.73 14.20 -15.67
N SER A 439 -20.35 14.92 -16.73
CA SER A 439 -19.00 15.49 -16.87
C SER A 439 -18.68 16.60 -15.86
N ASN A 440 -19.71 17.18 -15.22
CA ASN A 440 -19.57 18.07 -14.08
C ASN A 440 -19.73 17.28 -12.76
N PRO A 441 -18.66 17.07 -11.98
CA PRO A 441 -18.73 16.37 -10.70
C PRO A 441 -19.71 16.97 -9.69
N ALA A 442 -20.02 18.27 -9.80
CA ALA A 442 -20.99 18.90 -8.93
C ALA A 442 -22.43 18.43 -9.18
N SER A 443 -22.70 17.85 -10.34
CA SER A 443 -24.01 17.33 -10.76
C SER A 443 -24.15 15.81 -10.56
N TRP A 444 -23.17 15.16 -9.92
CA TRP A 444 -23.29 13.76 -9.52
C TRP A 444 -24.39 13.61 -8.47
N THR A 445 -25.15 12.51 -8.56
CA THR A 445 -26.30 12.25 -7.69
C THR A 445 -26.10 10.98 -6.89
N VAL A 446 -26.63 10.96 -5.67
CA VAL A 446 -26.51 9.83 -4.73
C VAL A 446 -27.87 9.18 -4.56
N ARG A 447 -27.89 7.85 -4.45
CA ARG A 447 -29.05 7.10 -3.99
C ARG A 447 -28.63 5.97 -3.06
N LEU A 448 -29.46 5.70 -2.07
CA LEU A 448 -29.39 4.48 -1.26
C LEU A 448 -30.02 3.33 -2.06
N LEU A 449 -29.27 2.23 -2.25
CA LEU A 449 -29.79 1.01 -2.89
C LEU A 449 -30.52 0.12 -1.90
N PHE A 450 -29.87 -0.11 -0.76
CA PHE A 450 -30.22 -1.16 0.16
C PHE A 450 -29.61 -0.86 1.53
N THR A 451 -30.24 -1.34 2.60
CA THR A 451 -29.66 -1.37 3.94
C THR A 451 -29.66 -2.81 4.42
N ALA A 452 -28.47 -3.39 4.59
CA ALA A 452 -28.26 -4.72 5.09
C ALA A 452 -28.72 -4.82 6.55
N ARG A 453 -29.53 -5.85 6.82
CA ARG A 453 -30.05 -6.15 8.15
C ARG A 453 -30.07 -7.65 8.39
N ASP A 454 -29.78 -8.04 9.62
CA ASP A 454 -29.91 -9.43 10.06
C ASP A 454 -31.39 -9.84 10.17
N ALA A 455 -31.64 -11.11 10.50
CA ALA A 455 -32.99 -11.63 10.67
C ALA A 455 -33.79 -10.98 11.81
N SER A 456 -33.12 -10.27 12.72
CA SER A 456 -33.72 -9.52 13.84
C SER A 456 -33.95 -8.05 13.48
N GLY A 457 -33.53 -7.60 12.30
CA GLY A 457 -33.64 -6.22 11.83
C GLY A 457 -32.49 -5.29 12.25
N ASN A 458 -31.41 -5.81 12.85
CA ASN A 458 -30.23 -5.01 13.18
C ASN A 458 -29.39 -4.75 11.92
N ARG A 459 -28.78 -3.57 11.80
CA ARG A 459 -27.85 -3.24 10.69
C ARG A 459 -26.66 -4.22 10.70
N GLN A 460 -26.17 -4.57 9.52
CA GLN A 460 -25.05 -5.51 9.31
C GLN A 460 -23.83 -4.84 8.75
#